data_AF-A0A540N2A1-F1
#
_entry.id   AF-A0A540N2A1-F1
#
_cell.length_a   1.000
_cell.length_b   1.000
_cell.length_c   1.000
_cell.angle_alpha   90.00
_cell.angle_beta   90.00
_cell.angle_gamma   90.00
#
_symmetry.space_group_name_H-M   'P 1'
#
loop_
_entity.id
_entity.type
_entity.pdbx_description
1 polymer ?
#
loop_
_entity_poly.entity_id
_entity_poly.type
_entity_poly.pdbx_seq_one_letter_code
_entity_poly.pdbx_strand_id
1 'polypeptide(L)'
;MLFIIKGTMWTYASSSDSPAGQRISSMAIKRLGKGHFYGEELLDWASNCFTEVPVSSKHVKTRTKVEAFVLMSQDLETVVSRC
;
A
#
# COMPACT_ATOMS: atom_id res chain seq x y z
N MET A 1 -4.80 4.41 2.01
CA MET A 1 -3.97 3.53 2.87
C MET A 1 -4.87 2.66 3.75
N LEU A 2 -4.48 1.42 4.02
CA LEU A 2 -5.23 0.43 4.80
C LEU A 2 -4.43 0.04 6.05
N PHE A 3 -5.08 0.01 7.21
CA PHE A 3 -4.51 -0.44 8.49
C PHE A 3 -5.21 -1.71 8.94
N ILE A 4 -4.51 -2.84 8.93
CA ILE A 4 -5.13 -4.14 9.19
C ILE A 4 -5.23 -4.38 10.70
N ILE A 5 -6.46 -4.54 11.20
CA ILE A 5 -6.74 -4.79 12.61
C ILE A 5 -6.94 -6.28 12.88
N LYS A 6 -7.50 -7.01 11.91
CA LYS A 6 -7.76 -8.45 12.01
C LYS A 6 -7.77 -9.11 10.64
N GLY A 7 -7.40 -10.39 10.61
CA GLY A 7 -7.40 -11.21 9.41
C GLY A 7 -6.05 -11.27 8.71
N THR A 8 -6.05 -11.85 7.51
CA THR A 8 -4.85 -11.98 6.68
C THR A 8 -5.18 -11.59 5.24
N MET A 9 -4.30 -10.77 4.66
CA MET A 9 -4.30 -10.40 3.25
C MET A 9 -2.99 -10.83 2.61
N TRP A 10 -2.98 -11.00 1.31
CA TRP A 10 -1.78 -11.21 0.51
C TRP A 10 -1.62 -10.03 -0.44
N THR A 11 -0.38 -9.59 -0.61
CA THR A 11 0.01 -8.62 -1.63
C THR A 11 0.91 -9.28 -2.65
N TYR A 12 0.78 -8.86 -3.89
CA TYR A 12 1.51 -9.39 -5.03
C TYR A 12 2.09 -8.23 -5.81
N ALA A 13 3.38 -8.28 -6.14
CA ALA A 13 4.01 -7.31 -7.02
C ALA A 13 4.37 -8.00 -8.35
N SER A 14 4.20 -7.28 -9.46
CA SER A 14 4.78 -7.69 -10.73
C SER A 14 6.30 -7.51 -10.67
N SER A 15 7.06 -8.47 -11.21
CA SER A 15 8.53 -8.46 -11.16
C SER A 15 9.18 -7.33 -11.97
N SER A 16 8.40 -6.54 -12.71
CA SER A 16 8.88 -5.35 -13.45
C SER A 16 9.45 -4.25 -12.55
N ASP A 17 9.09 -4.24 -11.26
CA ASP A 17 9.40 -3.14 -10.33
C ASP A 17 10.60 -3.46 -9.41
N SER A 18 11.37 -4.50 -9.76
CA SER A 18 12.57 -4.89 -9.03
C SER A 18 13.72 -3.94 -9.40
N PRO A 19 14.57 -3.49 -8.46
CA PRO A 19 15.81 -2.81 -8.78
C PRO A 19 16.64 -3.69 -9.74
N ALA A 20 17.19 -3.08 -10.79
CA ALA A 20 17.87 -3.78 -11.88
C ALA A 20 18.95 -4.73 -11.35
N GLY A 21 18.77 -6.04 -11.59
CA GLY A 21 19.78 -7.05 -11.29
C GLY A 21 19.25 -8.47 -11.05
N GLN A 22 18.00 -8.63 -10.65
CA GLN A 22 17.45 -9.95 -10.30
C GLN A 22 16.34 -10.36 -11.28
N ARG A 23 16.71 -11.03 -12.39
CA ARG A 23 15.77 -11.81 -13.22
C ARG A 23 15.26 -12.99 -12.39
N ILE A 24 14.25 -12.76 -11.54
CA ILE A 24 13.44 -13.84 -10.99
C ILE A 24 12.02 -13.56 -11.46
N SER A 25 11.53 -14.41 -12.37
CA SER A 25 10.15 -14.42 -12.87
C SER A 25 9.19 -14.99 -11.82
N SER A 26 9.28 -14.51 -10.58
CA SER A 26 8.38 -14.91 -9.49
C SER A 26 7.60 -13.69 -9.02
N MET A 27 6.28 -13.76 -9.08
CA MET A 27 5.42 -12.81 -8.36
C MET A 27 5.77 -12.89 -6.88
N ALA A 28 6.34 -11.83 -6.31
CA ALA A 28 6.65 -11.77 -4.90
C ALA A 28 5.33 -11.68 -4.11
N ILE A 29 5.00 -12.73 -3.37
CA ILE A 29 3.82 -12.77 -2.50
C ILE A 29 4.24 -12.41 -1.08
N LYS A 30 3.69 -11.32 -0.55
CA LYS A 30 3.89 -10.91 0.85
C LYS A 30 2.60 -11.07 1.64
N ARG A 31 2.70 -11.63 2.84
CA ARG A 31 1.55 -11.78 3.76
C ARG A 31 1.41 -10.53 4.62
N LEU A 32 0.22 -9.96 4.66
CA LEU A 32 -0.17 -8.90 5.58
C LEU A 32 -1.14 -9.42 6.63
N GLY A 33 -0.97 -9.00 7.88
CA GLY A 33 -1.80 -9.41 9.01
C GLY A 33 -2.05 -8.23 9.96
N LYS A 34 -2.55 -8.53 11.17
CA LYS A 34 -2.79 -7.51 12.21
C LYS A 34 -1.54 -6.65 12.44
N GLY A 35 -1.72 -5.33 12.42
CA GLY A 35 -0.65 -4.35 12.60
C GLY A 35 0.11 -4.00 11.32
N HIS A 36 -0.08 -4.74 10.23
CA HIS A 36 0.48 -4.36 8.93
C HIS A 36 -0.43 -3.35 8.22
N PHE A 37 0.17 -2.63 7.28
CA PHE A 37 -0.51 -1.62 6.49
C PHE A 37 -0.18 -1.78 5.00
N TYR A 38 -0.99 -1.14 4.16
CA TYR A 38 -0.91 -1.19 2.71
C TYR A 38 -1.26 0.18 2.10
N GLY A 39 -0.64 0.54 0.98
CA GLY A 39 -0.82 1.86 0.37
C GLY A 39 0.06 2.93 1.02
N GLU A 40 1.29 2.57 1.35
CA GLU A 40 2.31 3.42 2.00
C GLU A 40 2.70 4.61 1.13
N GLU A 41 2.56 4.45 -0.20
CA GLU A 41 2.84 5.47 -1.21
C GLU A 41 2.03 6.75 -0.96
N LEU A 42 0.90 6.65 -0.24
CA LEU A 42 0.07 7.79 0.14
C LEU A 42 0.81 8.75 1.10
N LEU A 43 1.73 8.26 1.91
CA LEU A 43 2.52 9.11 2.82
C LEU A 43 3.64 9.85 2.06
N ASP A 44 4.24 9.20 1.07
CA ASP A 44 5.21 9.83 0.17
C ASP A 44 4.54 10.94 -0.66
N TRP A 45 3.30 10.73 -1.11
CA TRP A 45 2.48 11.73 -1.77
C TRP A 45 2.22 12.97 -0.90
N ALA A 46 1.86 12.77 0.36
CA ALA A 46 1.66 13.88 1.30
C ALA A 46 2.96 14.66 1.59
N SER A 47 4.11 13.98 1.53
CA SER A 47 5.42 14.61 1.71
C SER A 47 5.84 15.46 0.50
N ASN A 48 5.28 15.18 -0.68
CA ASN A 48 5.58 15.84 -1.96
C ASN A 48 4.49 16.86 -2.38
N CYS A 49 3.90 17.57 -1.42
CA CYS A 49 2.90 18.62 -1.66
C CYS A 49 1.67 18.17 -2.49
N PHE A 50 1.23 16.92 -2.32
CA PHE A 50 -0.04 16.43 -2.85
C PHE A 50 -0.21 16.51 -4.39
N THR A 51 0.87 16.45 -5.18
CA THR A 51 0.84 16.68 -6.63
C THR A 51 -0.10 15.76 -7.41
N GLU A 52 0.17 14.45 -7.43
CA GLU A 52 -0.66 13.45 -8.13
C GLU A 52 -0.91 12.25 -7.21
N VAL A 53 -2.16 11.82 -7.13
CA VAL A 53 -2.57 10.71 -6.26
C VAL A 53 -1.84 9.43 -6.69
N PRO A 54 -1.10 8.76 -5.78
CA PRO A 54 -0.27 7.63 -6.15
C PRO A 54 -1.12 6.41 -6.49
N VAL A 55 -0.75 5.72 -7.57
CA VAL A 55 -1.29 4.41 -7.93
C VAL A 55 -0.30 3.34 -7.46
N SER A 56 -0.73 2.45 -6.56
CA SER A 56 0.14 1.37 -6.11
C SER A 56 0.34 0.35 -7.24
N SER A 57 1.59 -0.06 -7.45
CA SER A 57 1.94 -1.14 -8.39
C SER A 57 1.77 -2.55 -7.79
N LYS A 58 1.45 -2.61 -6.49
CA LYS A 58 1.12 -3.85 -5.79
C LYS A 58 -0.38 -4.11 -5.93
N HIS A 59 -0.74 -5.38 -5.95
CA HIS A 59 -2.11 -5.85 -5.85
C HIS A 59 -2.35 -6.43 -4.46
N VAL A 60 -3.56 -6.31 -3.94
CA VAL A 60 -3.94 -6.87 -2.63
C VAL A 60 -5.19 -7.74 -2.74
N LYS A 61 -5.18 -8.89 -2.06
CA LYS A 61 -6.34 -9.78 -1.96
C LYS A 61 -6.50 -10.29 -0.53
N THR A 62 -7.74 -10.31 -0.05
CA THR A 62 -8.07 -10.89 1.26
C THR A 62 -8.01 -12.40 1.19
N ARG A 63 -7.33 -13.03 2.16
CA ARG A 63 -7.31 -14.51 2.31
C ARG A 63 -8.33 -15.00 3.32
N THR A 64 -8.63 -14.18 4.32
CA THR A 64 -9.66 -14.45 5.34
C THR A 64 -10.64 -13.27 5.38
N LYS A 65 -11.66 -13.35 6.24
CA LYS A 65 -12.39 -12.15 6.67
C LYS A 65 -11.38 -11.18 7.32
N VAL A 66 -11.38 -9.94 6.85
CA VAL A 66 -10.44 -8.90 7.27
C VAL A 66 -11.23 -7.71 7.82
N GLU A 67 -10.74 -7.16 8.92
CA GLU A 67 -11.20 -5.88 9.47
C GLU A 67 -10.01 -4.92 9.40
N ALA A 68 -10.23 -3.75 8.79
CA ALA A 68 -9.19 -2.75 8.58
C ALA A 68 -9.79 -1.34 8.64
N PHE A 69 -8.98 -0.37 9.06
CA PHE A 69 -9.29 1.04 8.86
C PHE A 69 -8.74 1.52 7.53
N VAL A 70 -9.45 2.47 6.92
CA VAL A 70 -9.06 3.11 5.68
C VAL A 70 -8.72 4.57 5.99
N LEU A 71 -7.61 5.04 5.44
CA LEU A 71 -7.28 6.45 5.34
C LEU A 71 -7.35 6.84 3.87
N MET A 72 -8.28 7.75 3.54
CA MET A 72 -8.44 8.27 2.19
C MET A 72 -7.38 9.35 1.92
N SER A 73 -7.07 9.56 0.65
CA SER A 73 -6.14 10.62 0.24
C SER A 73 -6.64 12.00 0.63
N GLN A 74 -7.93 12.28 0.42
CA GLN A 74 -8.58 13.53 0.78
C GLN A 74 -8.51 13.80 2.29
N ASP A 75 -8.78 12.77 3.11
CA ASP A 75 -8.67 12.88 4.57
C ASP A 75 -7.23 13.20 4.99
N LEU A 76 -6.23 12.56 4.37
CA LEU A 76 -4.83 12.83 4.66
C LEU A 76 -4.42 14.26 4.26
N GLU A 77 -4.86 14.73 3.09
CA GLU A 77 -4.61 16.09 2.61
C GLU A 77 -5.17 17.13 3.58
N THR A 78 -6.42 16.96 4.04
CA THR A 78 -7.02 17.92 4.98
C THR A 78 -6.30 17.99 6.33
N VAL A 79 -5.75 16.86 6.81
CA VAL A 79 -5.06 16.79 8.12
C VAL A 79 -3.61 17.25 8.03
N VAL A 80 -2.93 17.01 6.90
CA VAL A 80 -1.50 17.30 6.70
C VAL A 80 -1.26 18.59 5.92
N SER A 81 -2.32 19.23 5.39
CA SER A 81 -2.29 20.54 4.72
C SER A 81 -1.46 21.55 5.51
N ARG A 82 -0.19 21.69 5.08
CA ARG A 82 0.79 22.68 5.55
C ARG A 82 1.52 23.31 4.36
N CYS A 83 1.07 23.02 3.15
CA CYS A 83 1.57 23.55 1.90
C CYS A 83 0.83 24.84 1.53
#